data_AF-A0A849U1L3-F1
#
_entry.id   AF-A0A849U1L3-F1
#
_cell.length_a   1.000
_cell.length_b   1.000
_cell.length_c   1.000
_cell.angle_alpha   90.00
_cell.angle_beta   90.00
_cell.angle_gamma   90.00
#
_symmetry.space_group_name_H-M   'P 1'
#
loop_
_entity.id
_entity.type
_entity.pdbx_description
1 polymer ?
#
loop_
_entity_poly.entity_id
_entity_poly.type
_entity_poly.pdbx_seq_one_letter_code
_entity_poly.pdbx_strand_id
1 'polypeptide(L)'
;TQGLTGLATINLTGGSRDALSLQAQTGQAYPVIKTGPSLFFRLDEAVSRLLSEEGLAQLLVDLDSAAKGAAKVLDEDNRILLKRTIKDLSDVAQTVVAHKTQIEQSLNGAARSADNLVKLTTSLNEQVPTLLAGLNKSVTALGTATDELARTSKAVGTVVNEARPELQEFTRRTLPEAGQLVTELRQLTGTLNRVARELEREPSSLVFGRKTPSRGPGE
;
A
#
# COMPACT_ATOMS: atom_id res chain seq x y z
N THR A 1 13.90 -18.35 -21.99
CA THR A 1 13.63 -17.09 -21.24
C THR A 1 12.74 -16.21 -22.10
N GLN A 2 11.49 -16.00 -21.69
CA GLN A 2 10.47 -15.32 -22.49
C GLN A 2 10.21 -13.95 -21.85
N GLY A 3 10.35 -12.87 -22.64
CA GLY A 3 10.19 -11.49 -22.16
C GLY A 3 8.73 -11.15 -21.85
N LEU A 4 8.54 -10.33 -20.82
CA LEU A 4 7.27 -9.93 -20.16
C LEU A 4 6.21 -9.28 -21.06
N THR A 5 6.48 -9.09 -22.35
CA THR A 5 5.54 -8.53 -23.35
C THR A 5 5.21 -9.52 -24.48
N GLY A 6 5.74 -10.74 -24.46
CA GLY A 6 5.72 -11.65 -25.62
C GLY A 6 6.62 -11.18 -26.77
N LEU A 7 7.39 -10.09 -26.59
CA LEU A 7 8.30 -9.56 -27.59
C LEU A 7 9.67 -10.26 -27.45
N ALA A 8 10.19 -10.71 -28.58
CA ALA A 8 11.47 -11.40 -28.70
C ALA A 8 12.61 -10.63 -28.01
N THR A 9 13.51 -11.36 -27.34
CA THR A 9 14.76 -10.80 -26.81
C THR A 9 15.69 -10.45 -27.98
N ILE A 10 15.88 -9.17 -28.24
CA ILE A 10 16.78 -8.67 -29.29
C ILE A 10 18.12 -8.29 -28.64
N ASN A 11 19.17 -9.04 -28.96
CA ASN A 11 20.53 -8.68 -28.58
C ASN A 11 21.17 -7.84 -29.69
N LEU A 12 21.54 -6.60 -29.36
CA LEU A 12 22.33 -5.73 -30.22
C LEU A 12 23.81 -5.98 -29.93
N THR A 13 24.60 -6.20 -30.97
CA THR A 13 26.06 -6.39 -30.87
C THR A 13 26.76 -5.45 -31.83
N GLY A 14 27.88 -4.87 -31.40
CA GLY A 14 28.57 -3.79 -32.11
C GLY A 14 28.08 -2.39 -31.71
N GLY A 15 28.87 -1.38 -32.08
CA GLY A 15 28.68 0.01 -31.67
C GLY A 15 29.41 0.36 -30.37
N SER A 16 30.31 1.33 -30.42
CA SER A 16 30.85 2.04 -29.26
C SER A 16 30.18 3.42 -29.15
N ARG A 17 30.35 4.12 -28.03
CA ARG A 17 29.86 5.51 -27.91
C ARG A 17 30.41 6.44 -29.01
N ASP A 18 31.59 6.11 -29.55
CA ASP A 18 32.29 6.87 -30.58
C ASP A 18 32.04 6.31 -32.00
N ALA A 19 31.14 5.32 -32.15
CA ALA A 19 30.86 4.75 -33.46
C ALA A 19 30.12 5.77 -34.34
N LEU A 20 30.54 5.87 -35.60
CA LEU A 20 29.88 6.70 -36.61
C LEU A 20 28.42 6.29 -36.79
N SER A 21 27.55 7.27 -37.04
CA SER A 21 26.14 7.02 -37.30
C SER A 21 25.94 6.13 -38.53
N LEU A 22 25.02 5.17 -38.43
CA LEU A 22 24.72 4.24 -39.51
C LEU A 22 24.12 4.98 -40.71
N GLN A 23 24.71 4.81 -41.90
CA GLN A 23 24.25 5.44 -43.14
C GLN A 23 23.51 4.44 -44.04
N ALA A 24 22.54 4.94 -44.81
CA ALA A 24 21.82 4.16 -45.80
C ALA A 24 22.71 3.90 -47.03
N GLN A 25 22.69 2.68 -47.56
CA GLN A 25 23.42 2.35 -48.79
C GLN A 25 22.61 2.79 -50.03
N THR A 26 23.27 2.87 -51.19
CA THR A 26 22.62 3.25 -52.46
C THR A 26 21.44 2.31 -52.75
N GLY A 27 20.24 2.87 -52.86
CA GLY A 27 18.99 2.11 -53.06
C GLY A 27 18.22 1.75 -51.79
N GLN A 28 18.71 2.10 -50.60
CA GLN A 28 17.98 1.94 -49.33
C GLN A 28 17.31 3.24 -48.91
N ALA A 29 16.02 3.19 -48.57
CA ALA A 29 15.30 4.35 -48.04
C ALA A 29 15.75 4.73 -46.62
N TYR A 30 16.27 3.78 -45.83
CA TYR A 30 16.71 3.96 -44.45
C TYR A 30 17.95 3.09 -44.13
N PRO A 31 18.81 3.47 -43.17
CA PRO A 31 19.90 2.62 -42.69
C PRO A 31 19.38 1.31 -42.08
N VAL A 32 19.96 0.16 -42.47
CA VAL A 32 19.51 -1.17 -42.04
C VAL A 32 20.55 -1.85 -41.14
N ILE A 33 20.14 -2.33 -39.97
CA ILE A 33 20.95 -3.21 -39.11
C ILE A 33 20.65 -4.66 -39.46
N LYS A 34 21.68 -5.43 -39.85
CA LYS A 34 21.51 -6.86 -40.16
C LYS A 34 21.26 -7.65 -38.89
N THR A 35 20.23 -8.50 -38.90
CA THR A 35 19.95 -9.44 -37.82
C THR A 35 20.81 -10.70 -37.97
N GLY A 36 21.14 -11.34 -36.85
CA GLY A 36 21.88 -12.60 -36.81
C GLY A 36 21.50 -13.43 -35.58
N PRO A 37 21.88 -14.72 -35.54
CA PRO A 37 21.59 -15.59 -34.42
C PRO A 37 22.26 -15.07 -33.14
N SER A 38 21.51 -14.98 -32.04
CA SER A 38 22.07 -14.47 -30.78
C SER A 38 23.09 -15.44 -30.19
N LEU A 39 24.13 -14.93 -29.52
CA LEU A 39 25.14 -15.75 -28.85
C LEU A 39 24.52 -16.68 -27.80
N PHE A 40 23.50 -16.20 -27.09
CA PHE A 40 22.75 -16.98 -26.11
C PHE A 40 22.04 -18.17 -26.78
N PHE A 41 21.35 -17.93 -27.90
CA PHE A 41 20.67 -18.99 -28.65
C PHE A 41 21.67 -20.02 -29.21
N ARG A 42 22.81 -19.55 -29.74
CA ARG A 42 23.87 -20.43 -30.23
C ARG A 42 24.49 -21.30 -29.12
N LEU A 43 24.66 -20.73 -27.91
CA LEU A 43 25.18 -21.47 -26.77
C LEU A 43 24.16 -22.50 -26.25
N ASP A 44 22.90 -22.12 -26.14
CA ASP A 44 21.81 -23.00 -25.73
C ASP A 44 21.64 -24.19 -26.71
N GLU A 45 21.71 -23.91 -28.01
CA GLU A 45 21.67 -24.93 -29.05
C GLU A 45 22.90 -25.86 -28.99
N ALA A 46 24.10 -25.31 -28.80
CA ALA A 46 25.33 -26.11 -28.68
C ALA A 46 25.30 -27.00 -27.43
N VAL A 47 24.85 -26.48 -26.30
CA VAL A 47 24.71 -27.23 -25.05
C VAL A 47 23.62 -28.30 -25.19
N SER A 48 22.48 -27.97 -25.78
CA SER A 48 21.39 -28.93 -26.02
C SER A 48 21.81 -30.06 -26.95
N ARG A 49 22.57 -29.75 -28.01
CA ARG A 49 23.16 -30.75 -28.91
C ARG A 49 24.17 -31.62 -28.16
N LEU A 50 25.04 -31.04 -27.34
CA LEU A 50 26.00 -31.79 -26.53
C LEU A 50 25.30 -32.72 -25.54
N LEU A 51 24.21 -32.29 -24.89
CA LEU A 51 23.43 -33.05 -23.91
C LEU A 51 22.38 -33.97 -24.55
N SER A 52 22.32 -34.04 -25.88
CA SER A 52 21.51 -35.03 -26.58
C SER A 52 22.14 -36.41 -26.45
N GLU A 53 21.31 -37.46 -26.56
CA GLU A 53 21.82 -38.84 -26.52
C GLU A 53 22.83 -39.09 -27.65
N GLU A 54 22.57 -38.54 -28.84
CA GLU A 54 23.44 -38.60 -30.01
C GLU A 54 24.75 -37.84 -29.80
N GLY A 55 24.69 -36.64 -29.23
CA GLY A 55 25.87 -35.81 -28.97
C GLY A 55 26.79 -36.41 -27.91
N LEU A 56 26.24 -36.99 -26.84
CA LEU A 56 27.01 -37.69 -25.82
C LEU A 56 27.60 -39.00 -26.35
N ALA A 57 26.83 -39.76 -27.15
CA ALA A 57 27.35 -40.95 -27.80
C ALA A 57 28.52 -40.62 -28.76
N GLN A 58 28.38 -39.57 -29.56
CA GLN A 58 29.44 -39.11 -30.48
C GLN A 58 30.69 -38.66 -29.70
N LEU A 59 30.52 -37.95 -28.59
CA LEU A 59 31.65 -37.54 -27.73
C LEU A 59 32.43 -38.76 -27.21
N LEU A 60 31.75 -39.83 -26.81
CA LEU A 60 32.41 -41.06 -26.36
C LEU A 60 33.22 -41.71 -27.49
N VAL A 61 32.70 -41.72 -28.71
CA VAL A 61 33.37 -42.24 -29.90
C VAL A 61 34.61 -41.40 -30.25
N ASP A 62 34.49 -40.07 -30.18
CA ASP A 62 35.59 -39.15 -30.46
C ASP A 62 36.69 -39.28 -29.40
N LEU A 63 36.33 -39.43 -28.11
CA LEU A 63 37.26 -39.66 -27.02
C LEU A 63 37.98 -41.01 -27.14
N ASP A 64 37.26 -42.08 -27.46
CA ASP A 64 37.85 -43.40 -27.70
C ASP A 64 38.84 -43.37 -28.89
N SER A 65 38.47 -42.67 -29.97
CA SER A 65 39.33 -42.49 -31.14
C SER A 65 40.58 -41.65 -30.83
N ALA A 66 40.41 -40.56 -30.08
CA ALA A 66 41.52 -39.72 -29.61
C ALA A 66 42.45 -40.49 -28.68
N ALA A 67 41.93 -41.31 -27.78
CA ALA A 67 42.77 -42.18 -26.94
C ALA A 67 43.49 -43.25 -27.73
N LYS A 68 42.85 -43.88 -28.71
CA LYS A 68 43.53 -44.84 -29.59
C LYS A 68 44.65 -44.17 -30.40
N GLY A 69 44.44 -42.92 -30.82
CA GLY A 69 45.44 -42.09 -31.51
C GLY A 69 46.60 -41.69 -30.59
N ALA A 70 46.29 -41.16 -29.40
CA ALA A 70 47.29 -40.76 -28.41
C ALA A 70 48.05 -41.95 -27.82
N ALA A 71 47.36 -43.08 -27.63
CA ALA A 71 47.98 -44.32 -27.19
C ALA A 71 49.12 -44.69 -28.12
N LYS A 72 48.94 -44.67 -29.45
CA LYS A 72 50.00 -44.96 -30.43
C LYS A 72 51.28 -44.11 -30.27
N VAL A 73 51.22 -42.98 -29.54
CA VAL A 73 52.31 -42.03 -29.36
C VAL A 73 52.85 -42.01 -27.91
N LEU A 74 52.15 -42.61 -26.93
CA LEU A 74 52.51 -42.58 -25.51
C LEU A 74 52.85 -43.98 -24.92
N ASP A 75 53.68 -43.96 -23.87
CA ASP A 75 54.08 -45.08 -22.99
C ASP A 75 52.87 -45.77 -22.31
N GLU A 76 52.99 -47.05 -21.96
CA GLU A 76 51.93 -47.95 -21.47
C GLU A 76 51.22 -47.41 -20.21
N ASP A 77 51.96 -46.80 -19.29
CA ASP A 77 51.40 -46.21 -18.07
C ASP A 77 50.44 -45.04 -18.39
N ASN A 78 50.78 -44.22 -19.39
CA ASN A 78 49.92 -43.14 -19.85
C ASN A 78 48.70 -43.66 -20.61
N ARG A 79 48.79 -44.82 -21.28
CA ARG A 79 47.65 -45.47 -21.93
C ARG A 79 46.63 -45.95 -20.91
N ILE A 80 47.09 -46.53 -19.80
CA ILE A 80 46.22 -47.00 -18.72
C ILE A 80 45.52 -45.81 -18.04
N LEU A 81 46.25 -44.74 -17.74
CA LEU A 81 45.69 -43.52 -17.15
C LEU A 81 44.68 -42.86 -18.09
N LEU A 82 44.99 -42.70 -19.38
CA LEU A 82 44.09 -42.10 -20.35
C LEU A 82 42.81 -42.93 -20.55
N LYS A 83 42.94 -44.26 -20.63
CA LYS A 83 41.80 -45.18 -20.73
C LYS A 83 40.90 -45.08 -19.50
N ARG A 84 41.49 -44.95 -18.31
CA ARG A 84 40.75 -44.74 -17.06
C ARG A 84 40.03 -43.39 -17.05
N THR A 85 40.71 -42.31 -17.42
CA THR A 85 40.10 -40.98 -17.53
C THR A 85 38.92 -40.96 -18.50
N ILE A 86 39.04 -41.61 -19.66
CA ILE A 86 37.93 -41.69 -20.63
C ILE A 86 36.77 -42.51 -20.09
N LYS A 87 37.06 -43.61 -19.40
CA LYS A 87 36.03 -44.38 -18.72
C LYS A 87 35.32 -43.54 -17.65
N ASP A 88 36.05 -42.80 -16.83
CA ASP A 88 35.48 -41.95 -15.79
C ASP A 88 34.63 -40.83 -16.41
N LEU A 89 35.09 -40.20 -17.51
CA LEU A 89 34.29 -39.24 -18.28
C LEU A 89 33.03 -39.88 -18.88
N SER A 90 33.13 -41.13 -19.36
CA SER A 90 31.99 -41.89 -19.88
C SER A 90 30.95 -42.18 -18.81
N ASP A 91 31.39 -42.58 -17.62
CA ASP A 91 30.52 -42.89 -16.50
C ASP A 91 29.82 -41.60 -15.99
N VAL A 92 30.53 -40.46 -15.99
CA VAL A 92 29.93 -39.13 -15.70
C VAL A 92 28.93 -38.73 -16.79
N ALA A 93 29.26 -38.88 -18.07
CA ALA A 93 28.35 -38.56 -19.18
C ALA A 93 27.07 -39.41 -19.11
N GLN A 94 27.18 -40.71 -18.82
CA GLN A 94 26.04 -41.58 -18.59
C GLN A 94 25.20 -41.17 -17.38
N THR A 95 25.84 -40.72 -16.30
CA THR A 95 25.13 -40.19 -15.12
C THR A 95 24.35 -38.92 -15.48
N VAL A 96 24.94 -38.03 -16.28
CA VAL A 96 24.24 -36.82 -16.78
C VAL A 96 23.05 -37.20 -17.67
N VAL A 97 23.16 -38.23 -18.53
CA VAL A 97 22.02 -38.76 -19.31
C VAL A 97 20.94 -39.31 -18.40
N ALA A 98 21.31 -40.18 -17.44
CA ALA A 98 20.37 -40.83 -16.56
C ALA A 98 19.58 -39.83 -15.69
N HIS A 99 20.20 -38.71 -15.33
CA HIS A 99 19.58 -37.64 -14.56
C HIS A 99 19.07 -36.46 -15.42
N LYS A 100 19.13 -36.55 -16.75
CA LYS A 100 18.72 -35.50 -17.68
C LYS A 100 17.30 -35.01 -17.41
N THR A 101 16.35 -35.92 -17.22
CA THR A 101 14.94 -35.59 -16.92
C THR A 101 14.81 -34.81 -15.61
N GLN A 102 15.60 -35.15 -14.58
CA GLN A 102 15.58 -34.46 -13.29
C GLN A 102 16.24 -33.07 -13.38
N ILE A 103 17.30 -32.95 -14.18
CA ILE A 103 17.96 -31.68 -14.51
C ILE A 103 17.00 -30.77 -15.29
N GLU A 104 16.32 -31.30 -16.31
CA GLU A 104 15.30 -30.58 -17.09
C GLU A 104 14.12 -30.15 -16.22
N GLN A 105 13.64 -31.00 -15.31
CA GLN A 105 12.59 -30.64 -14.35
C GLN A 105 13.04 -29.55 -13.38
N SER A 106 14.29 -29.60 -12.90
CA SER A 106 14.88 -28.55 -12.06
C SER A 106 15.04 -27.22 -12.81
N LEU A 107 15.53 -27.26 -14.05
CA LEU A 107 15.68 -26.07 -14.91
C LEU A 107 14.33 -25.47 -15.27
N ASN A 108 13.33 -26.30 -15.60
CA ASN A 108 11.96 -25.87 -15.84
C ASN A 108 11.31 -25.30 -14.56
N GLY A 109 11.59 -25.89 -13.39
CA GLY A 109 11.17 -25.39 -12.09
C GLY A 109 11.78 -24.02 -11.76
N ALA A 110 13.07 -23.83 -12.08
CA ALA A 110 13.78 -22.56 -11.94
C ALA A 110 13.23 -21.51 -12.93
N ALA A 111 12.99 -21.88 -14.19
CA ALA A 111 12.40 -21.01 -15.19
C ALA A 111 10.97 -20.56 -14.81
N ARG A 112 10.14 -21.48 -14.29
CA ARG A 112 8.80 -21.15 -13.76
C ARG A 112 8.87 -20.27 -12.52
N SER A 113 9.81 -20.53 -11.61
CA SER A 113 10.02 -19.67 -10.43
C SER A 113 10.48 -18.27 -10.81
N ALA A 114 11.37 -18.14 -11.81
CA ALA A 114 11.79 -16.86 -12.35
C ALA A 114 10.62 -16.12 -13.02
N ASP A 115 9.79 -16.81 -13.80
CA ASP A 115 8.58 -16.22 -14.40
C ASP A 115 7.58 -15.74 -13.35
N ASN A 116 7.36 -16.51 -12.28
CA ASN A 116 6.53 -16.11 -11.15
C ASN A 116 7.10 -14.90 -10.40
N LEU A 117 8.41 -14.84 -10.22
CA LEU A 117 9.08 -13.68 -9.62
C LEU A 117 8.91 -12.43 -10.47
N VAL A 118 9.09 -12.53 -11.79
CA VAL A 118 8.87 -11.41 -12.72
C VAL A 118 7.41 -10.94 -12.66
N LYS A 119 6.43 -11.85 -12.68
CA LYS A 119 5.00 -11.51 -12.55
C LYS A 119 4.67 -10.84 -11.20
N LEU A 120 5.26 -11.32 -10.11
CA LEU A 120 5.11 -10.73 -8.79
C LEU A 120 5.71 -9.32 -8.74
N THR A 121 6.92 -9.13 -9.25
CA THR A 121 7.57 -7.82 -9.32
C THR A 121 6.80 -6.84 -10.19
N THR A 122 6.24 -7.30 -11.31
CA THR A 122 5.40 -6.49 -12.20
C THR A 122 4.10 -6.07 -11.52
N SER A 123 3.41 -7.02 -10.88
CA SER A 123 2.18 -6.74 -10.13
C SER A 123 2.43 -5.75 -8.98
N LEU A 124 3.56 -5.90 -8.28
CA LEU A 124 3.96 -4.93 -7.24
C LEU A 124 4.25 -3.55 -7.85
N ASN A 125 4.94 -3.47 -8.98
CA ASN A 125 5.26 -2.21 -9.63
C ASN A 125 4.02 -1.45 -10.15
N GLU A 126 2.96 -2.17 -10.52
CA GLU A 126 1.67 -1.57 -10.92
C GLU A 126 0.81 -1.15 -9.72
N GLN A 127 0.85 -1.91 -8.63
CA GLN A 127 0.00 -1.68 -7.46
C GLN A 127 0.58 -0.66 -6.48
N VAL A 128 1.90 -0.56 -6.36
CA VAL A 128 2.60 0.38 -5.47
C VAL A 128 2.24 1.85 -5.78
N PRO A 129 2.25 2.33 -7.04
CA PRO A 129 1.84 3.70 -7.36
C PRO A 129 0.41 4.00 -6.94
N THR A 130 -0.50 3.04 -7.09
CA THR A 130 -1.91 3.17 -6.72
C THR A 130 -2.09 3.24 -5.20
N LEU A 131 -1.35 2.39 -4.46
CA LEU A 131 -1.30 2.45 -3.00
C LEU A 131 -0.73 3.78 -2.49
N LEU A 132 0.37 4.25 -3.09
CA LEU A 132 0.98 5.53 -2.74
C LEU A 132 0.05 6.71 -3.05
N ALA A 133 -0.67 6.67 -4.18
CA ALA A 133 -1.68 7.66 -4.51
C ALA A 133 -2.86 7.65 -3.51
N GLY A 134 -3.29 6.46 -3.08
CA GLY A 134 -4.31 6.29 -2.06
C GLY A 134 -3.87 6.85 -0.70
N LEU A 135 -2.63 6.55 -0.28
CA LEU A 135 -2.05 7.09 0.95
C LEU A 135 -1.95 8.61 0.93
N ASN A 136 -1.50 9.20 -0.19
CA ASN A 136 -1.43 10.65 -0.34
C ASN A 136 -2.82 11.29 -0.19
N LYS A 137 -3.85 10.72 -0.84
CA LYS A 137 -5.24 11.19 -0.68
C LYS A 137 -5.72 11.10 0.76
N SER A 138 -5.42 10.01 1.47
CA SER A 138 -5.81 9.83 2.88
C SER A 138 -5.11 10.84 3.79
N VAL A 139 -3.82 11.12 3.57
CA VAL A 139 -3.06 12.13 4.31
C VAL A 139 -3.64 13.53 4.06
N THR A 140 -3.98 13.88 2.82
CA THR A 140 -4.64 15.15 2.49
C THR A 140 -6.02 15.26 3.14
N ALA A 141 -6.83 14.20 3.10
CA ALA A 141 -8.15 14.16 3.72
C ALA A 141 -8.07 14.34 5.25
N LEU A 142 -7.10 13.67 5.90
CA LEU A 142 -6.83 13.82 7.33
C LEU A 142 -6.36 15.24 7.68
N GLY A 143 -5.47 15.84 6.87
CA GLY A 143 -5.05 17.22 7.05
C GLY A 143 -6.23 18.19 6.98
N THR A 144 -7.08 18.04 5.97
CA THR A 144 -8.28 18.86 5.79
C THR A 144 -9.26 18.71 6.97
N ALA A 145 -9.50 17.48 7.42
CA ALA A 145 -10.36 17.22 8.58
C ALA A 145 -9.80 17.87 9.87
N THR A 146 -8.48 17.82 10.05
CA THR A 146 -7.82 18.41 11.21
C THR A 146 -7.88 19.94 11.19
N ASP A 147 -7.71 20.55 10.01
CA ASP A 147 -7.86 22.01 9.84
C ASP A 147 -9.28 22.47 10.13
N GLU A 148 -10.28 21.73 9.64
CA GLU A 148 -11.69 22.05 9.87
C GLU A 148 -12.08 21.88 11.35
N LEU A 149 -11.54 20.86 12.01
CA LEU A 149 -11.65 20.70 13.46
C LEU A 149 -11.00 21.86 14.21
N ALA A 150 -9.79 22.26 13.84
CA ALA A 150 -9.10 23.38 14.48
C ALA A 150 -9.88 24.70 14.33
N ARG A 151 -10.44 24.96 13.15
CA ARG A 151 -11.32 26.12 12.90
C ARG A 151 -12.60 26.06 13.73
N THR A 152 -13.24 24.90 13.78
CA THR A 152 -14.46 24.69 14.56
C THR A 152 -14.19 24.88 16.05
N SER A 153 -13.13 24.28 16.58
CA SER A 153 -12.72 24.46 17.98
C SER A 153 -12.41 25.92 18.30
N LYS A 154 -11.76 26.65 17.38
CA LYS A 154 -11.52 28.08 17.54
C LYS A 154 -12.84 28.86 17.58
N ALA A 155 -13.74 28.62 16.62
CA ALA A 155 -15.05 29.29 16.56
C ALA A 155 -15.91 29.02 17.80
N VAL A 156 -15.96 27.77 18.25
CA VAL A 156 -16.64 27.38 19.50
C VAL A 156 -15.99 28.08 20.70
N GLY A 157 -14.66 28.13 20.75
CA GLY A 157 -13.92 28.85 21.78
C GLY A 157 -14.25 30.35 21.81
N THR A 158 -14.38 30.99 20.65
CA THR A 158 -14.79 32.40 20.55
C THR A 158 -16.22 32.60 21.06
N VAL A 159 -17.18 31.80 20.58
CA VAL A 159 -18.59 31.87 21.01
C VAL A 159 -18.71 31.68 22.52
N VAL A 160 -17.99 30.71 23.10
CA VAL A 160 -18.02 30.47 24.56
C VAL A 160 -17.40 31.64 25.33
N ASN A 161 -16.34 32.24 24.82
CA ASN A 161 -15.71 33.40 25.47
C ASN A 161 -16.55 34.68 25.35
N GLU A 162 -17.25 34.86 24.22
CA GLU A 162 -18.16 35.98 23.99
C GLU A 162 -19.44 35.84 24.81
N ALA A 163 -19.99 34.63 24.96
CA ALA A 163 -21.18 34.38 25.76
C ALA A 163 -20.91 34.40 27.27
N ARG A 164 -19.66 34.20 27.72
CA ARG A 164 -19.28 34.20 29.14
C ARG A 164 -19.70 35.46 29.91
N PRO A 165 -19.37 36.69 29.46
CA PRO A 165 -19.77 37.91 30.16
C PRO A 165 -21.30 38.08 30.22
N GLU A 166 -22.02 37.74 29.14
CA GLU A 166 -23.49 37.80 29.10
C GLU A 166 -24.14 36.80 30.08
N LEU A 167 -23.62 35.57 30.14
CA LEU A 167 -24.06 34.56 31.10
C LEU A 167 -23.75 34.96 32.55
N GLN A 168 -22.60 35.59 32.79
CA GLN A 168 -22.25 36.12 34.10
C GLN A 168 -23.14 37.29 34.52
N GLU A 169 -23.47 38.19 33.59
CA GLU A 169 -24.40 39.29 33.86
C GLU A 169 -25.81 38.76 34.14
N PHE A 170 -26.31 37.83 33.32
CA PHE A 170 -27.60 37.18 33.54
C PHE A 170 -27.68 36.50 34.91
N THR A 171 -26.62 35.77 35.30
CA THR A 171 -26.55 35.10 36.59
C THR A 171 -26.46 36.08 37.77
N ARG A 172 -25.72 37.18 37.61
CA ARG A 172 -25.54 38.18 38.69
C ARG A 172 -26.74 39.09 38.86
N ARG A 173 -27.44 39.42 37.78
CA ARG A 173 -28.46 40.46 37.76
C ARG A 173 -29.87 39.88 37.73
N THR A 174 -30.13 38.98 36.77
CA THR A 174 -31.47 38.47 36.49
C THR A 174 -31.90 37.38 37.47
N LEU A 175 -30.97 36.56 37.96
CA LEU A 175 -31.26 35.44 38.86
C LEU A 175 -31.74 35.90 40.25
N PRO A 176 -31.11 36.91 40.89
CA PRO A 176 -31.63 37.51 42.13
C PRO A 176 -32.95 38.25 41.92
N GLU A 177 -33.10 38.99 40.82
CA GLU A 177 -34.34 39.71 40.47
C GLU A 177 -35.51 38.74 40.29
N ALA A 178 -35.31 37.59 39.63
CA ALA A 178 -36.31 36.54 39.53
C ALA A 178 -36.66 35.93 40.90
N GLY A 179 -35.66 35.71 41.76
CA GLY A 179 -35.88 35.25 43.14
C GLY A 179 -36.68 36.25 43.98
N GLN A 180 -36.42 37.54 43.80
CA GLN A 180 -37.17 38.61 44.46
C GLN A 180 -38.62 38.67 43.95
N LEU A 181 -38.84 38.59 42.64
CA LEU A 181 -40.17 38.53 42.04
C LEU A 181 -41.00 37.35 42.58
N VAL A 182 -40.40 36.16 42.69
CA VAL A 182 -41.07 34.98 43.28
C VAL A 182 -41.46 35.23 44.74
N THR A 183 -40.63 35.96 45.48
CA THR A 183 -40.90 36.33 46.88
C THR A 183 -42.05 37.33 46.97
N GLU A 184 -42.05 38.36 46.14
CA GLU A 184 -43.11 39.37 46.05
C GLU A 184 -44.45 38.74 45.62
N LEU A 185 -44.43 37.82 44.65
CA LEU A 185 -45.60 37.05 44.22
C LEU A 185 -46.18 36.21 45.37
N ARG A 186 -45.33 35.58 46.20
CA ARG A 186 -45.79 34.84 47.39
C ARG A 186 -46.44 35.76 48.42
N GLN A 187 -45.87 36.94 48.66
CA GLN A 187 -46.42 37.91 49.61
C GLN A 187 -47.76 38.49 49.12
N LEU A 188 -47.86 38.80 47.82
CA LEU A 188 -49.10 39.25 47.20
C LEU A 188 -50.18 38.17 47.31
N THR A 189 -49.84 36.93 46.97
CA THR A 189 -50.76 35.78 47.11
C THR A 189 -51.23 35.61 48.55
N GLY A 190 -50.34 35.77 49.53
CA GLY A 190 -50.69 35.74 50.96
C GLY A 190 -51.65 36.86 51.37
N THR A 191 -51.47 38.07 50.82
CA THR A 191 -52.32 39.22 51.09
C THR A 191 -53.70 39.04 50.47
N LEU A 192 -53.77 38.60 49.21
CA LEU A 192 -55.02 38.27 48.53
C LEU A 192 -55.79 37.18 49.27
N ASN A 193 -55.12 36.14 49.76
CA ASN A 193 -55.76 35.08 50.55
C ASN A 193 -56.26 35.59 51.92
N ARG A 194 -55.63 36.59 52.52
CA ARG A 194 -56.11 37.23 53.75
C ARG A 194 -57.35 38.09 53.47
N VAL A 195 -57.31 38.91 52.43
CA VAL A 195 -58.46 39.72 51.98
C VAL A 195 -59.65 38.83 51.63
N ALA A 196 -59.42 37.71 50.91
CA ALA A 196 -60.47 36.76 50.58
C ALA A 196 -61.12 36.15 51.84
N ARG A 197 -60.32 35.74 52.84
CA ARG A 197 -60.83 35.20 54.11
C ARG A 197 -61.55 36.25 54.97
N GLU A 198 -61.09 37.49 54.95
CA GLU A 198 -61.73 38.57 55.70
C GLU A 198 -63.05 38.99 55.05
N LEU A 199 -63.10 38.98 53.72
CA LEU A 199 -64.35 39.14 52.97
C LEU A 199 -65.35 38.01 53.22
N GLU A 200 -64.88 36.76 53.31
CA GLU A 200 -65.71 35.60 53.68
C GLU A 200 -66.25 35.71 55.11
N ARG A 201 -65.45 36.26 56.03
CA ARG A 201 -65.81 36.39 57.45
C ARG A 201 -66.70 37.58 57.76
N GLU A 202 -66.51 38.72 57.08
CA GLU A 202 -67.26 39.96 57.29
C GLU A 202 -67.69 40.64 55.96
N PRO A 203 -68.63 40.04 55.22
CA PRO A 203 -69.02 40.52 53.88
C PRO A 203 -69.70 41.90 53.89
N SER A 204 -70.30 42.30 55.01
CA SER A 204 -70.99 43.60 55.14
C SER A 204 -70.03 44.80 55.26
N SER A 205 -68.72 44.57 55.47
CA SER A 205 -67.70 45.62 55.61
C SER A 205 -67.43 46.40 54.31
N LEU A 206 -67.69 45.81 53.13
CA LEU A 206 -67.53 46.48 51.83
C LEU A 206 -68.60 47.53 51.55
N VAL A 207 -69.83 47.33 52.07
CA VAL A 207 -70.98 48.21 51.81
C VAL A 207 -71.10 49.31 52.87
N PHE A 208 -70.76 49.02 54.12
CA PHE A 208 -70.99 49.94 55.25
C PHE A 208 -69.70 50.53 55.85
N GLY A 209 -68.52 50.12 55.37
CA GLY A 209 -67.23 50.53 55.94
C GLY A 209 -66.92 49.83 57.26
N ARG A 210 -65.64 49.81 57.64
CA ARG A 210 -65.17 49.18 58.90
C ARG A 210 -65.87 49.83 60.10
N LYS A 211 -66.58 49.04 60.91
CA LYS A 211 -67.12 49.52 62.19
C LYS A 211 -65.96 49.84 63.13
N THR A 212 -65.86 51.09 63.58
CA THR A 212 -64.88 51.51 64.59
C THR A 212 -65.15 50.70 65.87
N PRO A 213 -64.13 50.14 66.55
CA PRO A 213 -64.35 49.42 67.78
C PRO A 213 -65.02 50.34 68.80
N SER A 214 -66.08 49.85 69.43
CA SER A 214 -66.73 50.56 70.54
C SER A 214 -65.70 50.72 71.66
N ARG A 215 -65.44 51.96 72.08
CA ARG A 215 -64.70 52.23 73.31
C ARG A 215 -65.40 51.54 74.46
N GLY A 216 -64.67 50.72 75.20
CA GLY A 216 -65.14 50.12 76.45
C GLY A 216 -65.32 51.22 77.50
N PRO A 217 -66.19 51.04 78.50
CA PRO A 217 -66.49 52.08 79.48
C PRO A 217 -65.24 52.35 80.33
N GLY A 218 -64.51 53.41 79.99
CA GLY A 218 -63.25 53.78 80.62
C GLY A 218 -62.37 54.80 79.87
N GLU A 219 -62.65 55.13 78.59
CA GLU A 219 -61.94 56.16 77.81
C GLU A 219 -62.84 57.12 77.02
#